data_AF-A0A7X9RIS9-F1
#
_entry.id   AF-A0A7X9RIS9-F1
#
_cell.length_a   1.000
_cell.length_b   1.000
_cell.length_c   1.000
_cell.angle_alpha   90.00
_cell.angle_beta   90.00
_cell.angle_gamma   90.00
#
_symmetry.space_group_name_H-M   'P 1'
#
loop_
_entity.id
_entity.type
_entity.pdbx_description
1 polymer ?
#
loop_
_entity_poly.entity_id
_entity_poly.type
_entity_poly.pdbx_seq_one_letter_code
_entity_poly.pdbx_strand_id
1 'polypeptide(L)'
;MNKESAKLKRLDIGWYYIKYQLFTKALWFFLIFPFYRWMLQRLIDSTGRVSISSGDYLDFLLTPQGIIALIITIFTWMFLIGLDMHSFIWLSALYQEKRSLPTMSGLIVLSITSLKRLLNPIGFLITLYIALIIPIIRVGFSISMTESFKIPNFIADVIYLNPLYTTAYVVILLILTITTLGSIFFFHFVLLKNQPLIKSLKESFCIVRVHFKIFYT
;
A
#
# COMPACT_ATOMS: atom_id res chain seq x y z
N MET A 1 5.18 27.40 -25.72
CA MET A 1 5.50 25.95 -25.77
C MET A 1 4.41 25.27 -26.59
N ASN A 2 4.75 24.65 -27.73
CA ASN A 2 3.76 24.13 -28.69
C ASN A 2 3.00 22.92 -28.09
N LYS A 3 1.69 22.78 -28.37
CA LYS A 3 0.85 21.67 -27.87
C LYS A 3 1.42 20.30 -28.25
N GLU A 4 2.07 20.23 -29.41
CA GLU A 4 2.69 19.01 -29.94
C GLU A 4 3.96 18.61 -29.18
N SER A 5 4.82 19.58 -28.83
CA SER A 5 6.01 19.32 -28.02
C SER A 5 5.67 18.91 -26.58
N ALA A 6 4.55 19.41 -26.04
CA ALA A 6 4.03 19.01 -24.74
C ALA A 6 3.45 17.58 -24.76
N LYS A 7 2.84 17.17 -25.87
CA LYS A 7 2.27 15.82 -26.06
C LYS A 7 3.36 14.76 -26.17
N LEU A 8 4.42 15.03 -26.96
CA LEU A 8 5.59 14.15 -27.08
C LEU A 8 6.27 13.92 -25.73
N LYS A 9 6.49 15.01 -24.96
CA LYS A 9 7.10 14.93 -23.63
C LYS A 9 6.27 14.13 -22.61
N ARG A 10 4.93 14.11 -22.75
CA ARG A 10 4.03 13.29 -21.91
C ARG A 10 4.13 11.81 -22.25
N LEU A 11 4.23 11.46 -23.54
CA LEU A 11 4.41 10.09 -24.00
C LEU A 11 5.72 9.48 -23.49
N ASP A 12 6.82 10.23 -23.54
CA ASP A 12 8.13 9.78 -23.05
C ASP A 12 8.11 9.45 -21.55
N ILE A 13 7.39 10.24 -20.76
CA ILE A 13 7.24 10.04 -19.32
C ILE A 13 6.37 8.82 -19.02
N GLY A 14 5.26 8.65 -19.74
CA GLY A 14 4.42 7.46 -19.63
C GLY A 14 5.18 6.18 -19.98
N TRP A 15 6.00 6.23 -21.04
CA TRP A 15 6.84 5.10 -21.43
C TRP A 15 7.90 4.78 -20.38
N TYR A 16 8.54 5.81 -19.81
CA TYR A 16 9.47 5.65 -18.71
C TYR A 16 8.83 4.99 -17.49
N TYR A 17 7.60 5.41 -17.13
CA TYR A 17 6.82 4.80 -16.05
C TYR A 17 6.52 3.32 -16.31
N ILE A 18 6.07 2.98 -17.52
CA ILE A 18 5.77 1.60 -17.91
C ILE A 18 7.00 0.72 -17.78
N LYS A 19 8.17 1.17 -18.27
CA LYS A 19 9.42 0.42 -18.14
C LYS A 19 9.82 0.21 -16.68
N TYR A 20 9.67 1.24 -15.85
CA TYR A 20 9.94 1.12 -14.41
C TYR A 20 8.99 0.12 -13.73
N GLN A 21 7.69 0.18 -14.05
CA GLN A 21 6.68 -0.73 -13.52
C GLN A 21 6.97 -2.18 -13.95
N LEU A 22 7.27 -2.42 -15.23
CA LEU A 22 7.68 -3.74 -15.71
C LEU A 22 8.90 -4.27 -14.97
N PHE A 23 9.93 -3.43 -14.77
CA PHE A 23 11.13 -3.82 -14.06
C PHE A 23 10.84 -4.20 -12.60
N THR A 24 10.07 -3.37 -11.88
CA THR A 24 9.73 -3.63 -10.47
C THR A 24 8.80 -4.84 -10.31
N LYS A 25 7.85 -5.07 -11.22
CA LYS A 25 7.03 -6.29 -11.22
C LYS A 25 7.83 -7.54 -11.57
N ALA A 26 8.80 -7.44 -12.47
CA ALA A 26 9.73 -8.53 -12.76
C ALA A 26 10.61 -8.85 -11.54
N LEU A 27 11.17 -7.83 -10.88
CA LEU A 27 11.91 -7.98 -9.62
C LEU A 27 11.05 -8.70 -8.57
N TRP A 28 9.78 -8.31 -8.46
CA TRP A 28 8.86 -8.96 -7.54
C TRP A 28 8.63 -10.43 -7.89
N PHE A 29 8.24 -10.71 -9.13
CA PHE A 29 7.85 -12.05 -9.56
C PHE A 29 9.02 -13.04 -9.54
N PHE A 30 10.21 -12.61 -9.98
CA PHE A 30 11.36 -13.50 -10.13
C PHE A 30 12.26 -13.59 -8.89
N LEU A 31 12.25 -12.59 -8.02
CA LEU A 31 13.15 -12.55 -6.85
C LEU A 31 12.38 -12.52 -5.53
N ILE A 32 11.53 -11.51 -5.34
CA ILE A 32 10.92 -11.26 -4.02
C ILE A 32 9.92 -12.36 -3.67
N PHE A 33 9.01 -12.69 -4.58
CA PHE A 33 7.96 -13.69 -4.37
C PHE A 33 8.50 -15.11 -4.12
N PRO A 34 9.41 -15.67 -4.96
CA PRO A 34 9.95 -17.00 -4.70
C PRO A 34 10.78 -17.04 -3.41
N PHE A 35 11.54 -15.99 -3.12
CA PHE A 35 12.30 -15.90 -1.87
C PHE A 35 11.39 -15.83 -0.64
N TYR A 36 10.35 -15.00 -0.68
CA TYR A 36 9.33 -14.91 0.37
C TYR A 36 8.66 -16.26 0.62
N ARG A 37 8.24 -16.95 -0.46
CA ARG A 37 7.62 -18.28 -0.36
C ARG A 37 8.58 -19.31 0.24
N TRP A 38 9.85 -19.29 -0.19
CA TRP A 38 10.88 -20.16 0.36
C TRP A 38 11.07 -19.92 1.87
N MET A 39 11.16 -18.67 2.32
CA MET A 39 11.29 -18.33 3.74
C MET A 39 10.07 -18.82 4.54
N LEU A 40 8.86 -18.54 4.07
CA LEU A 40 7.64 -18.97 4.76
C LEU A 40 7.55 -20.48 4.87
N GLN A 41 7.83 -21.21 3.78
CA GLN A 41 7.80 -22.67 3.80
C GLN A 41 8.77 -23.22 4.85
N ARG A 42 9.99 -22.68 4.94
CA ARG A 42 10.96 -23.11 5.97
C ARG A 42 10.47 -22.87 7.39
N LEU A 43 9.77 -21.75 7.64
CA LEU A 43 9.19 -21.48 8.96
C LEU A 43 8.06 -22.46 9.30
N ILE A 44 7.20 -22.77 8.33
CA ILE A 44 6.11 -23.73 8.49
C ILE A 44 6.67 -25.13 8.74
N ASP A 45 7.59 -25.60 7.88
CA ASP A 45 8.21 -26.92 7.98
C ASP A 45 8.94 -27.09 9.32
N SER A 46 9.57 -26.03 9.84
CA SER A 46 10.26 -26.07 11.14
C SER A 46 9.33 -26.25 12.35
N THR A 47 8.02 -26.07 12.16
CA THR A 47 7.00 -26.38 13.18
C THR A 47 6.46 -27.81 13.07
N GLY A 48 6.99 -28.62 12.14
CA GLY A 48 6.49 -29.97 11.84
C GLY A 48 5.20 -29.97 11.01
N ARG A 49 4.73 -28.80 10.56
CA ARG A 49 3.54 -28.65 9.72
C ARG A 49 3.93 -28.72 8.25
N VAL A 50 3.07 -29.31 7.41
CA VAL A 50 3.24 -29.33 5.94
C VAL A 50 2.52 -28.13 5.30
N SER A 51 1.45 -27.65 5.93
CA SER A 51 0.66 -26.50 5.49
C SER A 51 -0.09 -25.89 6.67
N ILE A 52 -0.66 -24.70 6.45
CA ILE A 52 -1.54 -24.01 7.41
C ILE A 52 -2.96 -24.05 6.83
N SER A 53 -3.93 -24.46 7.66
CA SER A 53 -5.36 -24.47 7.34
C SER A 53 -6.11 -23.43 8.16
N SER A 54 -7.39 -23.22 7.84
CA SER A 54 -8.28 -22.38 8.65
C SER A 54 -8.52 -22.93 10.07
N GLY A 55 -8.23 -24.21 10.33
CA GLY A 55 -8.40 -24.83 11.64
C GLY A 55 -7.24 -24.62 12.60
N ASP A 56 -6.03 -24.40 12.10
CA ASP A 56 -4.78 -24.39 12.90
C ASP A 56 -3.92 -23.13 12.67
N TYR A 57 -4.39 -22.15 11.90
CA TYR A 57 -3.63 -20.93 11.63
C TYR A 57 -3.32 -20.13 12.89
N LEU A 58 -4.24 -20.03 13.85
CA LEU A 58 -3.98 -19.33 15.12
C LEU A 58 -2.87 -20.01 15.90
N ASP A 59 -2.90 -21.35 15.97
CA ASP A 59 -1.88 -22.13 16.65
C ASP A 59 -0.51 -21.99 15.98
N PHE A 60 -0.45 -21.72 14.68
CA PHE A 60 0.81 -21.39 14.00
C PHE A 60 1.24 -19.95 14.29
N LEU A 61 0.34 -18.97 14.14
CA LEU A 61 0.62 -17.54 14.29
C LEU A 61 1.11 -17.17 15.70
N LEU A 62 0.68 -17.91 16.72
CA LEU A 62 1.10 -17.72 18.12
C LEU A 62 2.46 -18.36 18.44
N THR A 63 3.03 -19.16 17.53
CA THR A 63 4.39 -19.69 17.70
C THR A 63 5.44 -18.61 17.37
N PRO A 64 6.68 -18.72 17.89
CA PRO A 64 7.77 -17.84 17.48
C PRO A 64 7.98 -17.81 15.95
N GLN A 65 7.85 -18.94 15.27
CA GLN A 65 7.96 -19.07 13.83
C GLN A 65 6.84 -18.32 13.10
N GLY A 66 5.61 -18.40 13.62
CA GLY A 66 4.46 -17.66 13.10
C GLY A 66 4.61 -16.15 13.26
N ILE A 67 5.12 -15.69 14.40
CA ILE A 67 5.42 -14.26 14.63
C ILE A 67 6.49 -13.78 13.64
N ILE A 68 7.56 -14.55 13.42
CA ILE A 68 8.59 -14.23 12.44
C ILE A 68 7.99 -14.19 11.02
N ALA A 69 7.13 -15.15 10.67
CA ALA A 69 6.43 -15.18 9.39
C ALA A 69 5.54 -13.95 9.17
N LEU A 70 4.85 -13.48 10.22
CA LEU A 70 4.06 -12.23 10.19
C LEU A 70 4.95 -11.01 9.94
N ILE A 71 6.08 -10.91 10.67
CA ILE A 71 7.02 -9.80 10.51
C ILE A 71 7.58 -9.77 9.08
N ILE A 72 8.01 -10.92 8.54
CA ILE A 72 8.50 -11.04 7.16
C ILE A 72 7.41 -10.59 6.19
N THR A 73 6.18 -11.07 6.37
CA THR A 73 5.03 -10.73 5.50
C THR A 73 4.79 -9.23 5.49
N ILE A 74 4.74 -8.59 6.66
CA ILE A 74 4.48 -7.15 6.75
C ILE A 74 5.65 -6.35 6.18
N PHE A 75 6.89 -6.78 6.41
CA PHE A 75 8.06 -6.16 5.82
C PHE A 75 8.09 -6.28 4.28
N THR A 76 7.68 -7.43 3.74
CA THR A 76 7.50 -7.60 2.29
C THR A 76 6.44 -6.62 1.77
N TRP A 77 5.27 -6.52 2.43
CA TRP A 77 4.22 -5.58 2.00
C TRP A 77 4.66 -4.12 2.08
N MET A 78 5.39 -3.72 3.13
CA MET A 78 6.02 -2.40 3.22
C MET A 78 6.84 -2.11 1.97
N PHE A 79 7.73 -3.04 1.62
CA PHE A 79 8.62 -2.89 0.47
C PHE A 79 7.86 -2.73 -0.84
N LEU A 80 6.80 -3.53 -1.05
CA LEU A 80 5.96 -3.45 -2.25
C LEU A 80 5.22 -2.12 -2.36
N ILE A 81 4.55 -1.70 -1.28
CA ILE A 81 3.83 -0.43 -1.24
C ILE A 81 4.81 0.73 -1.47
N GLY A 82 5.97 0.68 -0.83
CA GLY A 82 7.01 1.69 -0.99
C GLY A 82 7.50 1.81 -2.43
N LEU A 83 7.83 0.70 -3.09
CA LEU A 83 8.27 0.71 -4.50
C LEU A 83 7.17 1.20 -5.45
N ASP A 84 5.96 0.68 -5.31
CA ASP A 84 4.85 1.00 -6.21
C ASP A 84 4.46 2.48 -6.09
N MET A 85 4.27 2.97 -4.86
CA MET A 85 3.83 4.35 -4.60
C MET A 85 4.91 5.38 -4.95
N HIS A 86 6.19 5.07 -4.74
CA HIS A 86 7.27 6.01 -4.97
C HIS A 86 7.37 6.41 -6.45
N SER A 87 7.25 5.44 -7.35
CA SER A 87 7.33 5.70 -8.79
C SER A 87 6.27 6.66 -9.32
N PHE A 88 5.02 6.50 -8.87
CA PHE A 88 3.91 7.34 -9.30
C PHE A 88 4.05 8.77 -8.75
N ILE A 89 4.32 8.87 -7.45
CA ILE A 89 4.39 10.15 -6.74
C ILE A 89 5.57 10.99 -7.25
N TRP A 90 6.75 10.38 -7.41
CA TRP A 90 7.94 11.09 -7.87
C TRP A 90 7.84 11.53 -9.33
N LEU A 91 7.31 10.68 -10.20
CA LEU A 91 7.13 11.04 -11.61
C LEU A 91 6.12 12.19 -11.78
N SER A 92 5.06 12.20 -10.96
CA SER A 92 4.08 13.30 -10.93
C SER A 92 4.71 14.63 -10.48
N ALA A 93 5.59 14.60 -9.48
CA ALA A 93 6.29 15.78 -8.98
C ALA A 93 7.34 16.30 -9.98
N LEU A 94 8.13 15.41 -10.59
CA LEU A 94 9.09 15.77 -11.63
C LEU A 94 8.44 16.41 -12.85
N TYR A 95 7.26 15.92 -13.23
CA TYR A 95 6.50 16.49 -14.33
C TYR A 95 6.09 17.95 -14.03
N GLN A 96 5.67 18.23 -12.80
CA GLN A 96 5.30 19.58 -12.38
C GLN A 96 6.51 20.51 -12.22
N GLU A 97 7.62 20.02 -11.67
CA GLU A 97 8.83 20.81 -11.44
C GLU A 97 9.75 20.95 -12.66
N LYS A 98 9.40 20.33 -13.81
CA LYS A 98 10.20 20.32 -15.05
C LYS A 98 11.67 19.88 -14.89
N ARG A 99 11.97 19.09 -13.85
CA ARG A 99 13.31 18.56 -13.61
C ARG A 99 13.64 17.41 -14.57
N SER A 100 14.93 17.11 -14.75
CA SER A 100 15.39 15.97 -15.54
C SER A 100 14.96 14.65 -14.88
N LEU A 101 14.61 13.66 -15.71
CA LEU A 101 14.26 12.33 -15.25
C LEU A 101 15.51 11.67 -14.63
N PRO A 102 15.47 11.23 -13.36
CA PRO A 102 16.54 10.46 -12.78
C PRO A 102 16.71 9.12 -13.52
N THR A 103 17.88 8.51 -13.37
CA THR A 103 18.10 7.14 -13.85
C THR A 103 17.21 6.16 -13.09
N MET A 104 16.88 5.03 -13.72
CA MET A 104 16.04 3.98 -13.08
C MET A 104 16.65 3.47 -11.77
N SER A 105 17.98 3.31 -11.72
CA SER A 105 18.71 2.96 -10.49
C SER A 105 18.57 4.05 -9.42
N GLY A 106 18.62 5.33 -9.82
CA GLY A 106 18.36 6.46 -8.93
C GLY A 106 16.96 6.41 -8.32
N LEU A 107 15.94 6.07 -9.10
CA LEU A 107 14.57 5.91 -8.58
C LEU A 107 14.44 4.76 -7.58
N ILE A 108 15.10 3.63 -7.83
CA ILE A 108 15.10 2.50 -6.89
C ILE A 108 15.78 2.92 -5.57
N VAL A 109 16.94 3.58 -5.64
CA VAL A 109 17.64 4.07 -4.45
C VAL A 109 16.80 5.10 -3.68
N LEU A 110 16.15 6.03 -4.37
CA LEU A 110 15.24 7.00 -3.76
C LEU A 110 14.04 6.30 -3.10
N SER A 111 13.49 5.27 -3.76
CA SER A 111 12.39 4.46 -3.22
C SER A 111 12.81 3.74 -1.93
N ILE A 112 13.95 3.05 -1.95
CA ILE A 112 14.50 2.33 -0.80
C ILE A 112 14.85 3.30 0.34
N THR A 113 15.40 4.46 0.02
CA THR A 113 15.77 5.46 1.04
C THR A 113 14.54 6.04 1.72
N SER A 114 13.45 6.24 0.97
CA SER A 114 12.18 6.72 1.50
C SER A 114 11.47 5.66 2.33
N LEU A 115 11.60 4.38 1.94
CA LEU A 115 11.12 3.22 2.68
C LEU A 115 11.67 3.15 4.10
N LYS A 116 12.90 3.61 4.35
CA LYS A 116 13.48 3.66 5.70
C LYS A 116 12.61 4.44 6.71
N ARG A 117 11.81 5.41 6.26
CA ARG A 117 10.89 6.15 7.14
C ARG A 117 9.64 5.36 7.53
N LEU A 118 9.31 4.31 6.78
CA LEU A 118 8.23 3.38 7.13
C LEU A 118 8.73 2.27 8.06
N LEU A 119 10.06 2.12 8.23
CA LEU A 119 10.69 1.16 9.15
C LEU A 119 10.66 1.65 10.61
N ASN A 120 9.48 2.01 11.09
CA ASN A 120 9.21 2.29 12.50
C ASN A 120 7.82 1.75 12.87
N PRO A 121 7.47 1.65 14.16
CA PRO A 121 6.19 1.08 14.58
C PRO A 121 4.97 1.76 13.94
N ILE A 122 5.03 3.07 13.70
CA ILE A 122 3.93 3.82 13.07
C ILE A 122 3.82 3.45 11.58
N GLY A 123 4.94 3.34 10.87
CA GLY A 123 4.97 2.89 9.48
C GLY A 123 4.45 1.45 9.33
N PHE A 124 4.67 0.60 10.33
CA PHE A 124 4.07 -0.74 10.42
C PHE A 124 2.56 -0.70 10.55
N LEU A 125 2.03 0.13 11.45
CA LEU A 125 0.58 0.32 11.57
C LEU A 125 -0.04 0.86 10.26
N ILE A 126 0.63 1.81 9.60
CA ILE A 126 0.17 2.35 8.31
C ILE A 126 0.19 1.29 7.22
N THR A 127 1.22 0.46 7.18
CA THR A 127 1.32 -0.63 6.22
C THR A 127 0.23 -1.65 6.45
N LEU A 128 -0.01 -2.04 7.71
CA LEU A 128 -1.09 -2.95 8.08
C LEU A 128 -2.48 -2.37 7.71
N TYR A 129 -2.67 -1.07 7.92
CA TYR A 129 -3.87 -0.36 7.47
C TYR A 129 -4.03 -0.47 5.96
N ILE A 130 -3.03 -0.10 5.17
CA ILE A 130 -3.10 -0.19 3.70
C ILE A 130 -3.33 -1.63 3.25
N ALA A 131 -2.67 -2.57 3.92
CA ALA A 131 -2.68 -3.98 3.61
C ALA A 131 -4.07 -4.61 3.79
N LEU A 132 -4.72 -4.33 4.92
CA LEU A 132 -5.95 -5.00 5.32
C LEU A 132 -7.18 -4.15 5.05
N ILE A 133 -7.10 -2.85 5.33
CA ILE A 133 -8.26 -1.97 5.38
C ILE A 133 -8.66 -1.47 3.99
N ILE A 134 -7.72 -1.05 3.15
CA ILE A 134 -8.04 -0.56 1.79
C ILE A 134 -8.80 -1.63 0.97
N PRO A 135 -8.39 -2.92 0.97
CA PRO A 135 -9.12 -3.97 0.27
C PRO A 135 -10.55 -4.15 0.77
N ILE A 136 -10.76 -4.04 2.08
CA ILE A 136 -12.07 -4.21 2.73
C ILE A 136 -13.02 -3.07 2.36
N ILE A 137 -12.53 -1.81 2.36
CA ILE A 137 -13.35 -0.65 2.02
C ILE A 137 -13.73 -0.64 0.54
N ARG A 138 -12.91 -1.23 -0.34
CA ARG A 138 -13.10 -1.27 -1.80
C ARG A 138 -13.20 0.13 -2.45
N VAL A 139 -12.64 1.15 -1.82
CA VAL A 139 -12.61 2.53 -2.32
C VAL A 139 -11.22 2.83 -2.91
N GLY A 140 -11.18 3.30 -4.16
CA GLY A 140 -9.97 3.71 -4.87
C GLY A 140 -9.43 2.66 -5.86
N PHE A 141 -8.14 2.76 -6.19
CA PHE A 141 -7.46 1.80 -7.06
C PHE A 141 -7.37 0.44 -6.33
N SER A 142 -8.15 -0.55 -6.78
CA SER A 142 -7.93 -1.92 -6.32
C SER A 142 -6.50 -2.31 -6.71
N ILE A 143 -5.66 -2.54 -5.70
CA ILE A 143 -4.42 -3.28 -5.93
C ILE A 143 -4.92 -4.66 -6.36
N SER A 144 -4.72 -5.09 -7.60
CA SER A 144 -5.34 -6.32 -8.12
C SER A 144 -5.01 -7.56 -7.25
N MET A 145 -3.94 -7.48 -6.45
CA MET A 145 -3.52 -8.46 -5.44
C MET A 145 -4.48 -8.59 -4.23
N THR A 146 -5.40 -7.65 -4.05
CA THR A 146 -6.24 -7.55 -2.85
C THR A 146 -7.73 -7.83 -3.10
N GLU A 147 -8.13 -8.03 -4.36
CA GLU A 147 -9.52 -8.33 -4.74
C GLU A 147 -10.00 -9.70 -4.25
N SER A 148 -9.08 -10.59 -3.88
CA SER A 148 -9.36 -11.90 -3.27
C SER A 148 -9.71 -11.83 -1.78
N PHE A 149 -9.46 -10.70 -1.10
CA PHE A 149 -9.81 -10.51 0.32
C PHE A 149 -11.28 -10.09 0.51
N LYS A 150 -12.20 -10.83 -0.09
CA LYS A 150 -13.64 -10.65 0.17
C LYS A 150 -13.99 -11.31 1.50
N ILE A 151 -14.87 -10.67 2.27
CA ILE A 151 -15.49 -11.29 3.44
C ILE A 151 -16.25 -12.53 2.94
N PRO A 152 -15.98 -13.73 3.45
CA PRO A 152 -16.71 -14.94 3.08
C PRO A 152 -18.21 -14.82 3.34
N ASN A 153 -19.04 -15.44 2.49
CA ASN A 153 -20.50 -15.34 2.56
C ASN A 153 -21.06 -15.71 3.94
N PHE A 154 -20.53 -16.74 4.60
CA PHE A 154 -21.00 -17.14 5.93
C PHE A 154 -20.84 -16.04 7.00
N ILE A 155 -19.81 -15.18 6.89
CA ILE A 155 -19.62 -14.03 7.79
C ILE A 155 -20.56 -12.90 7.38
N ALA A 156 -20.66 -12.65 6.07
CA ALA A 156 -21.51 -11.60 5.53
C ALA A 156 -23.00 -11.84 5.89
N ASP A 157 -23.46 -13.09 5.83
CA ASP A 157 -24.83 -13.48 6.16
C ASP A 157 -25.14 -13.19 7.64
N VAL A 158 -24.22 -13.49 8.57
CA VAL A 158 -24.38 -13.15 10.00
C VAL A 158 -24.48 -11.64 10.21
N ILE A 159 -23.69 -10.85 9.48
CA ILE A 159 -23.71 -9.39 9.57
C ILE A 159 -25.04 -8.85 9.04
N TYR A 160 -25.50 -9.32 7.88
CA TYR A 160 -26.69 -8.79 7.19
C TYR A 160 -28.02 -9.26 7.77
N LEU A 161 -28.06 -10.41 8.45
CA LEU A 161 -29.25 -10.90 9.13
C LEU A 161 -29.58 -10.15 10.42
N ASN A 162 -28.63 -9.39 10.96
CA ASN A 162 -28.80 -8.63 12.21
C ASN A 162 -28.69 -7.12 11.95
N PRO A 163 -29.77 -6.33 12.13
CA PRO A 163 -29.75 -4.88 11.91
C PRO A 163 -28.70 -4.13 12.73
N LEU A 164 -28.40 -4.57 13.96
CA LEU A 164 -27.36 -3.98 14.80
C LEU A 164 -25.97 -4.20 14.18
N TYR A 165 -25.68 -5.43 13.74
CA TYR A 165 -24.40 -5.77 13.12
C TYR A 165 -24.23 -5.08 11.77
N THR A 166 -25.30 -5.02 10.98
CA THR A 166 -25.30 -4.27 9.72
C THR A 166 -25.02 -2.79 9.96
N THR A 167 -25.68 -2.17 10.94
CA THR A 167 -25.47 -0.75 11.28
C THR A 167 -24.03 -0.51 11.73
N ALA A 168 -23.51 -1.35 12.64
CA ALA A 168 -22.13 -1.26 13.10
C ALA A 168 -21.14 -1.42 11.93
N TYR A 169 -21.37 -2.38 11.05
CA TYR A 169 -20.56 -2.63 9.86
C TYR A 169 -20.52 -1.41 8.93
N VAL A 170 -21.68 -0.81 8.62
CA VAL A 170 -21.77 0.40 7.78
C VAL A 170 -21.06 1.58 8.43
N VAL A 171 -21.23 1.80 9.73
CA VAL A 171 -20.56 2.89 10.46
C VAL A 171 -19.04 2.71 10.43
N ILE A 172 -18.55 1.49 10.66
CA ILE A 172 -17.12 1.18 10.55
C ILE A 172 -16.62 1.47 9.14
N LEU A 173 -17.30 0.99 8.09
CA LEU A 173 -16.91 1.27 6.70
C LEU A 173 -16.90 2.76 6.38
N LEU A 174 -17.85 3.54 6.89
CA LEU A 174 -17.88 5.00 6.71
C LEU A 174 -16.66 5.68 7.36
N ILE A 175 -16.35 5.33 8.62
CA ILE A 175 -15.18 5.88 9.34
C ILE A 175 -13.89 5.55 8.57
N LEU A 176 -13.76 4.30 8.12
CA LEU A 176 -12.61 3.82 7.37
C LEU A 176 -12.50 4.50 5.99
N THR A 177 -13.62 4.74 5.32
CA THR A 177 -13.67 5.48 4.05
C THR A 177 -13.23 6.93 4.25
N ILE A 178 -13.78 7.64 5.24
CA ILE A 178 -13.42 9.02 5.55
C ILE A 178 -11.93 9.12 5.91
N THR A 179 -11.43 8.15 6.69
CA THR A 179 -10.02 8.09 7.09
C THR A 179 -9.12 7.91 5.87
N THR A 180 -9.50 7.03 4.95
CA THR A 180 -8.75 6.78 3.71
C THR A 180 -8.74 8.00 2.80
N LEU A 181 -9.89 8.65 2.61
CA LEU A 181 -10.00 9.88 1.81
C LEU A 181 -9.19 11.02 2.42
N GLY A 182 -9.24 11.22 3.73
CA GLY A 182 -8.43 12.21 4.43
C GLY A 182 -6.92 11.94 4.34
N SER A 183 -6.54 10.67 4.17
CA SER A 183 -5.14 10.23 4.06
C SER A 183 -4.62 10.15 2.62
N ILE A 184 -5.38 10.57 1.61
CA ILE A 184 -5.02 10.37 0.19
C ILE A 184 -3.68 11.03 -0.19
N PHE A 185 -3.29 12.12 0.47
CA PHE A 185 -2.03 12.82 0.24
C PHE A 185 -0.92 12.42 1.22
N PHE A 186 -1.16 11.46 2.12
CA PHE A 186 -0.20 11.03 3.13
C PHE A 186 1.18 10.70 2.53
N PHE A 187 1.20 9.85 1.50
CA PHE A 187 2.45 9.46 0.85
C PHE A 187 3.12 10.61 0.10
N HIS A 188 2.36 11.57 -0.41
CA HIS A 188 2.93 12.78 -1.01
C HIS A 188 3.79 13.53 0.02
N PHE A 189 3.28 13.73 1.25
CA PHE A 189 4.04 14.38 2.33
C PHE A 189 5.23 13.57 2.83
N VAL A 190 5.03 12.28 3.06
CA VAL A 190 6.11 11.41 3.57
C VAL A 190 7.23 11.26 2.55
N LEU A 191 6.89 11.01 1.28
CA LEU A 191 7.87 10.64 0.25
C LEU A 191 8.51 11.86 -0.41
N LEU A 192 7.73 12.89 -0.79
CA LEU A 192 8.26 14.06 -1.49
C LEU A 192 8.78 15.13 -0.53
N LYS A 193 8.03 15.45 0.52
CA LYS A 193 8.38 16.54 1.44
C LYS A 193 9.30 16.10 2.59
N ASN A 194 9.68 14.83 2.65
CA ASN A 194 10.53 14.30 3.71
C ASN A 194 10.00 14.61 5.11
N GLN A 195 8.67 14.52 5.29
CA GLN A 195 8.03 14.84 6.56
C GLN A 195 7.90 13.60 7.46
N PRO A 196 7.87 13.77 8.80
CA PRO A 196 7.53 12.70 9.74
C PRO A 196 6.13 12.12 9.47
N LEU A 197 5.92 10.83 9.76
CA LEU A 197 4.68 10.12 9.44
C LEU A 197 3.44 10.79 10.08
N ILE A 198 3.49 11.08 11.38
CA ILE A 198 2.35 11.70 12.09
C ILE A 198 2.03 13.09 11.53
N LYS A 199 3.06 13.89 11.23
CA LYS A 199 2.89 15.23 10.65
C LYS A 199 2.28 15.14 9.26
N SER A 200 2.76 14.22 8.44
CA SER A 200 2.26 13.95 7.09
C SER A 200 0.80 13.54 7.08
N LEU A 201 0.37 12.72 8.05
CA LEU A 201 -1.03 12.33 8.20
C LEU A 201 -1.90 13.54 8.53
N LYS A 202 -1.50 14.35 9.53
CA LYS A 202 -2.23 15.57 9.91
C LYS A 202 -2.34 16.57 8.76
N GLU A 203 -1.25 16.79 8.02
CA GLU A 203 -1.25 17.70 6.85
C GLU A 203 -2.14 17.18 5.72
N SER A 204 -2.14 15.87 5.46
CA SER A 204 -3.04 15.26 4.47
C SER A 204 -4.51 15.55 4.81
N PHE A 205 -4.93 15.29 6.06
CA PHE A 205 -6.31 15.56 6.48
C PHE A 205 -6.66 17.05 6.44
N CYS A 206 -5.72 17.91 6.83
CA CYS A 206 -5.93 19.37 6.80
C CYS A 206 -6.22 19.85 5.37
N ILE A 207 -5.43 19.42 4.39
CA ILE A 207 -5.57 19.85 3.00
C ILE A 207 -6.87 19.36 2.39
N VAL A 208 -7.23 18.09 2.63
CA VAL A 208 -8.52 17.54 2.17
C VAL A 208 -9.67 18.34 2.75
N ARG A 209 -9.63 18.64 4.06
CA ARG A 209 -10.67 19.42 4.73
C ARG A 209 -10.77 20.85 4.19
N VAL A 210 -9.65 21.52 3.93
CA VAL A 210 -9.64 22.88 3.38
C VAL A 210 -10.20 22.90 1.97
N HIS A 211 -9.78 21.97 1.10
CA HIS A 211 -10.28 21.91 -0.28
C HIS A 211 -11.76 21.49 -0.35
N PHE A 212 -12.20 20.61 0.55
CA PHE A 212 -13.62 20.24 0.62
C PHE A 212 -14.47 21.47 0.97
N LYS A 213 -14.05 22.31 1.93
CA LYS A 213 -14.78 23.55 2.26
C LYS A 213 -14.91 24.52 1.08
N ILE A 214 -13.86 24.64 0.26
CA ILE A 214 -13.86 25.51 -0.93
C ILE A 214 -14.85 25.02 -1.98
N PHE A 215 -15.13 23.71 -2.06
CA PHE A 215 -16.09 23.17 -3.03
C PHE A 215 -17.56 23.45 -2.68
N TYR A 216 -17.87 23.71 -1.40
CA TYR A 216 -19.23 24.01 -0.92
C TYR A 216 -19.44 25.50 -0.59
N THR A 217 -18.48 26.37 -0.95
CA THR A 217 -18.58 27.83 -0.83
C THR A 217 -18.55 28.44 -2.21
#